data_AF-A0AA88HA12-F1
#
_entry.id   AF-A0AA88HA12-F1
#
_cell.length_a   1.000
_cell.length_b   1.000
_cell.length_c   1.000
_cell.angle_alpha   90.00
_cell.angle_beta   90.00
_cell.angle_gamma   90.00
#
_symmetry.space_group_name_H-M   'P 1'
#
loop_
_entity.id
_entity.type
_entity.pdbx_description
1 polymer ?
#
loop_
_entity_poly.entity_id
_entity_poly.type
_entity_poly.pdbx_seq_one_letter_code
_entity_poly.pdbx_strand_id
1 'polypeptide(L)'
;MYKTCAVRKQAVSLNAHMCLALGNHEFDDGVPGLMNMTLQAEFPVLGANIDTALEPELAKTIDKSVIVEVGGRRIGIIGFITKNTD
;
A
#
# COMPACT_ATOMS: atom_id res chain seq x y z
N MET A 1 -6.08 -14.80 14.52
CA MET A 1 -6.97 -13.61 14.63
C MET A 1 -6.77 -12.78 13.37
N TYR A 2 -7.59 -12.98 12.34
CA TYR A 2 -7.47 -12.23 11.09
C TYR A 2 -8.02 -10.83 11.34
N LYS A 3 -7.13 -9.81 11.40
CA LYS A 3 -7.55 -8.41 11.33
C LYS A 3 -8.21 -8.24 9.96
N THR A 4 -9.50 -7.99 9.94
CA THR A 4 -10.24 -7.68 8.72
C THR A 4 -9.61 -6.44 8.10
N CYS A 5 -9.07 -6.60 6.90
CA CYS A 5 -8.56 -5.49 6.10
C CYS A 5 -9.72 -4.54 5.83
N ALA A 6 -9.57 -3.27 6.21
CA ALA A 6 -10.64 -2.29 6.08
C ALA A 6 -11.08 -2.17 4.62
N VAL A 7 -12.39 -2.28 4.37
CA VAL A 7 -12.96 -1.97 3.05
C VAL A 7 -12.99 -0.44 2.94
N ARG A 8 -11.93 0.16 2.41
CA ARG A 8 -11.89 1.59 2.11
C ARG A 8 -12.70 1.82 0.84
N LYS A 9 -13.96 2.23 0.98
CA LYS A 9 -14.78 2.67 -0.17
C LYS A 9 -14.13 3.90 -0.79
N GLN A 10 -13.61 3.80 -2.00
CA GLN A 10 -13.13 4.95 -2.76
C GLN A 10 -13.85 5.00 -4.10
N ALA A 11 -14.50 6.14 -4.37
CA ALA A 11 -15.11 6.46 -5.63
C ALA A 11 -14.01 6.71 -6.67
N VAL A 12 -14.11 6.07 -7.83
CA VAL A 12 -13.10 6.10 -8.89
C VAL A 12 -13.19 7.45 -9.63
N SER A 13 -12.23 8.34 -9.38
CA SER A 13 -11.98 9.56 -10.16
C SER A 13 -11.27 9.24 -11.49
N LEU A 14 -11.32 10.14 -12.47
CA LEU A 14 -10.92 9.92 -13.87
C LEU A 14 -9.43 9.54 -14.13
N ASN A 15 -8.57 9.53 -13.10
CA ASN A 15 -7.18 9.05 -13.13
C ASN A 15 -6.90 7.97 -12.05
N ALA A 16 -7.93 7.30 -11.54
CA ALA A 16 -7.88 6.57 -10.27
C ALA A 16 -7.10 5.24 -10.32
N HIS A 17 -6.02 5.22 -9.56
CA HIS A 17 -5.35 3.99 -9.15
C HIS A 17 -6.13 3.41 -7.98
N MET A 18 -6.46 2.11 -8.02
CA MET A 18 -7.19 1.45 -6.92
C MET A 18 -6.30 1.20 -5.69
N CYS A 19 -5.02 1.01 -5.94
CA CYS A 19 -3.95 0.87 -4.96
C CYS A 19 -2.60 0.96 -5.67
N LEU A 20 -1.53 1.12 -4.91
CA LEU A 20 -0.14 1.07 -5.37
C LEU A 20 0.59 -0.06 -4.64
N ALA A 21 1.28 -0.93 -5.36
CA ALA A 21 2.28 -1.80 -4.75
C ALA A 21 3.63 -1.08 -4.77
N LEU A 22 4.36 -1.13 -3.65
CA LEU A 22 5.68 -0.50 -3.57
C LEU A 22 6.68 -1.21 -4.48
N GLY A 23 7.49 -0.42 -5.19
CA GLY A 23 8.68 -0.82 -5.92
C GLY A 23 9.94 -0.44 -5.16
N ASN A 24 11.09 -0.84 -5.71
CA ASN A 24 12.41 -0.62 -5.11
C ASN A 24 12.77 0.87 -5.02
N HIS A 25 12.35 1.68 -6.00
CA HIS A 25 12.68 3.10 -6.08
C HIS A 25 11.95 3.98 -5.06
N GLU A 26 10.83 3.52 -4.49
CA GLU A 26 10.17 4.26 -3.39
C GLU A 26 11.03 4.31 -2.11
N PHE A 27 12.17 3.60 -2.08
CA PHE A 27 13.13 3.60 -0.98
C PHE A 27 14.40 4.42 -1.27
N ASP A 28 14.54 5.05 -2.43
CA ASP A 28 15.77 5.76 -2.84
C ASP A 28 16.08 6.94 -1.90
N ASP A 29 15.04 7.64 -1.42
CA ASP A 29 15.12 8.72 -0.44
C ASP A 29 15.00 8.22 1.02
N GLY A 30 15.08 6.90 1.23
CA GLY A 30 14.95 6.23 2.51
C GLY A 30 13.55 6.36 3.13
N VAL A 31 13.47 6.03 4.43
CA VAL A 31 12.22 6.06 5.21
C VAL A 31 11.54 7.44 5.19
N PRO A 32 12.24 8.59 5.30
CA PRO A 32 11.59 9.89 5.25
C PRO A 32 10.87 10.17 3.91
N GLY A 33 11.50 9.82 2.78
CA GLY A 33 10.89 9.96 1.46
C GLY A 33 9.66 9.08 1.29
N LEU A 34 9.80 7.80 1.67
CA LEU A 34 8.69 6.84 1.64
C LEU A 34 7.53 7.28 2.55
N MET A 35 7.81 7.78 3.75
CA MET A 35 6.79 8.27 4.67
C MET A 35 6.04 9.47 4.08
N ASN A 36 6.75 10.43 3.49
CA ASN A 36 6.13 11.58 2.83
C ASN A 36 5.24 11.13 1.65
N MET A 37 5.70 10.18 0.84
CA MET A 37 4.92 9.62 -0.27
C MET A 37 3.65 8.91 0.22
N THR A 38 3.77 8.04 1.22
CA THR A 38 2.61 7.28 1.74
C THR A 38 1.59 8.17 2.46
N LEU A 39 2.02 9.26 3.10
CA LEU A 39 1.11 10.23 3.72
C LEU A 39 0.34 11.08 2.70
N GLN A 40 0.92 11.33 1.53
CA GLN A 40 0.27 12.08 0.44
C GLN A 40 -0.60 11.19 -0.47
N ALA A 41 -0.44 9.87 -0.38
CA ALA A 41 -1.18 8.93 -1.22
C ALA A 41 -2.69 8.97 -0.93
N GLU A 42 -3.48 9.24 -1.96
CA GLU A 42 -4.95 9.21 -1.88
C GLU A 42 -5.52 7.79 -1.98
N PHE A 43 -4.68 6.80 -2.31
CA PHE A 43 -5.02 5.38 -2.46
C PHE A 43 -4.18 4.51 -1.52
N PRO A 44 -4.62 3.27 -1.22
CA PRO A 44 -3.85 2.35 -0.39
C PRO A 44 -2.49 2.01 -1.01
N VAL A 45 -1.44 2.09 -0.20
CA VAL A 45 -0.08 1.65 -0.55
C VAL A 45 0.16 0.27 0.05
N LEU A 46 0.64 -0.67 -0.75
CA LEU A 46 0.69 -2.08 -0.43
C LEU A 46 2.12 -2.63 -0.39
N GLY A 47 2.43 -3.42 0.63
CA GLY A 47 3.72 -4.11 0.77
C GLY A 47 3.67 -5.21 1.84
N ALA A 48 3.21 -6.41 1.46
CA ALA A 48 3.00 -7.52 2.38
C ALA A 48 4.28 -8.10 3.00
N ASN A 49 5.42 -7.92 2.32
CA ASN A 49 6.73 -8.43 2.71
C ASN A 49 7.69 -7.36 3.24
N ILE A 50 7.20 -6.18 3.56
CA ILE A 50 7.99 -5.13 4.20
C ILE A 50 7.97 -5.36 5.72
N ASP A 51 9.15 -5.32 6.33
CA ASP A 51 9.30 -5.34 7.78
C ASP A 51 9.50 -3.91 8.29
N THR A 52 8.52 -3.44 9.07
CA THR A 52 8.50 -2.09 9.66
C THR A 52 8.78 -2.12 11.16
N ALA A 53 9.39 -3.19 11.69
CA ALA A 53 9.64 -3.33 13.13
C ALA A 53 10.44 -2.15 13.73
N LEU A 54 11.35 -1.56 12.95
CA LEU A 54 12.15 -0.41 13.35
C LEU A 54 11.47 0.94 13.06
N GLU A 55 10.38 0.95 12.27
CA GLU A 55 9.68 2.16 11.82
C GLU A 55 8.16 2.05 12.07
N PRO A 56 7.69 2.11 13.33
CA PRO A 56 6.28 1.85 13.66
C PRO A 56 5.27 2.82 13.05
N GLU A 57 5.68 4.04 12.73
CA GLU A 57 4.82 5.03 12.08
C GLU A 57 4.57 4.67 10.61
N LEU A 58 5.57 4.11 9.93
CA LEU A 58 5.44 3.60 8.56
C LEU A 58 4.48 2.40 8.48
N ALA A 59 4.45 1.58 9.55
CA ALA A 59 3.51 0.45 9.67
C ALA A 59 2.04 0.86 9.60
N LYS A 60 1.72 2.15 9.82
CA LYS A 60 0.36 2.68 9.78
C LYS A 60 -0.05 3.17 8.40
N THR A 61 0.90 3.35 7.48
CA THR A 61 0.67 3.92 6.15
C THR A 61 0.75 2.88 5.02
N ILE A 62 1.32 1.69 5.31
CA ILE A 62 1.44 0.59 4.35
C ILE A 62 0.53 -0.57 4.79
N ASP A 63 -0.40 -0.94 3.92
CA ASP A 63 -1.23 -2.12 4.08
C ASP A 63 -0.57 -3.35 3.43
N LYS A 64 -0.91 -4.56 3.90
CA LYS A 64 -0.43 -5.80 3.24
C LYS A 64 -1.24 -6.12 1.98
N SER A 65 -2.51 -5.75 2.00
CA SER A 65 -3.48 -6.09 0.96
C SER A 65 -4.64 -5.11 0.99
N VAL A 66 -5.48 -5.14 -0.04
CA VAL A 66 -6.79 -4.47 -0.03
C VAL A 66 -7.82 -5.36 -0.72
N ILE A 67 -9.09 -5.19 -0.36
CA ILE A 67 -10.20 -5.76 -1.13
C ILE A 67 -10.96 -4.59 -1.75
N VAL A 68 -11.04 -4.58 -3.08
CA VAL A 68 -11.80 -3.58 -3.85
C VAL A 68 -13.03 -4.23 -4.46
N GLU A 69 -14.09 -3.45 -4.69
CA GLU A 69 -15.31 -3.91 -5.33
C GLU A 69 -15.45 -3.28 -6.71
N VAL A 70 -15.52 -4.12 -7.74
CA VAL A 70 -15.63 -3.70 -9.15
C VAL A 70 -16.74 -4.49 -9.81
N GLY A 71 -17.80 -3.79 -10.25
CA GLY A 71 -18.94 -4.43 -10.91
C GLY A 71 -19.64 -5.50 -10.06
N GLY A 72 -19.77 -5.27 -8.75
CA GLY A 72 -20.37 -6.22 -7.80
C GLY A 72 -19.51 -7.43 -7.46
N ARG A 73 -18.23 -7.45 -7.88
CA ARG A 73 -17.25 -8.49 -7.54
C ARG A 73 -16.20 -7.95 -6.60
N ARG A 74 -15.86 -8.74 -5.58
CA ARG A 74 -14.75 -8.43 -4.66
C ARG A 74 -13.45 -8.96 -5.25
N ILE A 75 -12.44 -8.10 -5.35
CA ILE A 75 -11.11 -8.41 -5.86
C ILE A 75 -10.11 -8.16 -4.73
N GLY A 76 -9.39 -9.21 -4.31
CA GLY A 76 -8.30 -9.10 -3.36
C GLY A 76 -7.00 -8.77 -4.07
N ILE A 77 -6.26 -7.78 -3.58
CA ILE A 77 -4.98 -7.34 -4.13
C ILE A 77 -3.95 -7.40 -3.00
N ILE A 78 -2.79 -8.02 -3.26
CA ILE A 78 -1.68 -8.16 -2.30
C ILE A 78 -0.46 -7.48 -2.93
N GLY A 79 0.18 -6.56 -2.20
CA GLY A 79 1.41 -5.91 -2.65
C GLY A 79 2.63 -6.73 -2.27
N PHE A 80 3.58 -6.86 -3.18
CA PHE A 80 4.87 -7.52 -2.89
C PHE A 80 5.98 -6.76 -3.61
N ILE A 81 7.10 -6.58 -2.93
CA ILE A 81 8.27 -5.87 -3.46
C ILE A 81 9.45 -6.82 -3.57
N THR A 82 10.28 -6.64 -4.60
CA THR A 82 11.54 -7.37 -4.75
C THR A 82 12.49 -7.03 -3.59
N LYS A 83 13.24 -8.02 -3.12
CA LYS A 83 14.32 -7.77 -2.14
C LYS A 83 15.55 -7.09 -2.76
N ASN A 84 15.58 -6.99 -4.10
CA ASN A 84 16.64 -6.35 -4.85
C ASN A 84 16.29 -4.87 -5.06
N THR A 85 17.15 -4.01 -4.52
CA THR A 85 17.36 -2.62 -4.89
C THR A 85 18.71 -2.59 -5.59
N ASP A 86 18.71 -2.61 -6.92
CA ASP A 86 19.92 -2.27 -7.70
C ASP A 86 20.10 -0.74 -7.70
#